data_AF-A0A1U7M9W1-F1
#
_entry.id   AF-A0A1U7M9W1-F1
#
_cell.length_a   1.000
_cell.length_b   1.000
_cell.length_c   1.000
_cell.angle_alpha   90.00
_cell.angle_beta   90.00
_cell.angle_gamma   90.00
#
_symmetry.space_group_name_H-M   'P 1'
#
loop_
_entity.id
_entity.type
_entity.pdbx_description
1 polymer ?
#
loop_
_entity_poly.entity_id
_entity_poly.type
_entity_poly.pdbx_seq_one_letter_code
_entity_poly.pdbx_strand_id
1 'polypeptide(L)'
;MIKKLRNQKSFGGIFSTETIIYVMVIILVFGAGIYTGPKVIDLVKRGLTHYQTYQLASACAQYAVESKSGEPPATLGDLTVGLTAEQSIDGEARDPYVKVPGWTTDPTTITDYWDAPYQYTRTGADRNVTSTGNGKTPIVRPF
;
A
#
# COMPACT_ATOMS: atom_id res chain seq x y z
N MET A 1 61.37 21.20 -49.42
CA MET A 1 60.07 20.50 -49.48
C MET A 1 59.64 20.19 -48.05
N ILE A 2 58.81 21.04 -47.44
CA ILE A 2 58.46 20.98 -46.01
C ILE A 2 57.09 20.33 -45.86
N LYS A 3 57.02 19.11 -45.31
CA LYS A 3 55.76 18.49 -44.90
C LYS A 3 55.32 19.10 -43.56
N LYS A 4 54.35 20.01 -43.62
CA LYS A 4 53.64 20.55 -42.45
C LYS A 4 52.76 19.43 -41.88
N LEU A 5 53.18 18.77 -40.80
CA LEU A 5 52.35 17.82 -40.09
C LEU A 5 51.18 18.58 -39.46
N ARG A 6 50.00 18.33 -40.02
CA ARG A 6 48.70 18.86 -39.62
C ARG A 6 48.46 18.55 -38.14
N ASN A 7 48.46 19.61 -37.33
CA ASN A 7 48.14 19.59 -35.91
C ASN A 7 46.74 19.00 -35.73
N GLN A 8 46.66 17.76 -35.27
CA GLN A 8 45.41 17.06 -35.01
C GLN A 8 44.83 17.66 -33.72
N LYS A 9 43.83 18.55 -33.84
CA LYS A 9 43.12 19.12 -32.70
C LYS A 9 42.62 17.97 -31.83
N SER A 10 43.12 17.89 -30.60
CA SER A 10 42.70 16.90 -29.62
C SER A 10 41.20 17.06 -29.38
N PHE A 11 40.48 15.95 -29.49
CA PHE A 11 39.07 15.81 -29.16
C PHE A 11 38.92 15.78 -27.61
N GLY A 12 39.44 16.79 -26.92
CA GLY A 12 39.75 16.76 -25.49
C GLY A 12 38.71 17.41 -24.57
N GLY A 13 37.58 17.87 -25.10
CA GLY A 13 36.56 18.58 -24.30
C GLY A 13 35.59 17.65 -23.54
N ILE A 14 35.40 16.41 -24.01
CA ILE A 14 34.42 15.46 -23.45
C ILE A 14 35.07 14.42 -22.52
N PHE A 15 36.40 14.33 -22.53
CA PHE A 15 37.20 13.40 -21.71
C PHE A 15 38.18 14.14 -20.79
N SER A 16 37.80 15.34 -20.31
CA SER A 16 38.53 15.94 -19.19
C SER A 16 38.28 15.12 -17.93
N THR A 17 39.32 14.88 -17.13
CA THR A 17 39.23 14.18 -15.83
C THR A 17 38.13 14.77 -14.96
N GLU A 18 37.96 16.09 -15.00
CA GLU A 18 36.93 16.82 -14.28
C GLU A 18 35.50 16.46 -14.74
N THR A 19 35.27 16.37 -16.06
CA THR A 19 33.97 15.96 -16.62
C THR A 19 33.62 14.51 -16.24
N ILE A 20 34.61 13.62 -16.21
CA ILE A 20 34.43 12.22 -15.81
C ILE A 20 34.02 12.12 -14.33
N ILE A 21 34.65 12.93 -13.46
CA ILE A 21 34.31 12.99 -12.03
C ILE A 21 32.87 13.50 -11.83
N TYR A 22 32.44 14.55 -12.53
CA TYR A 22 31.07 15.05 -12.43
C TYR A 22 30.02 14.02 -12.87
N VAL A 23 30.27 13.31 -13.97
CA VAL A 23 29.36 12.26 -14.44
C VAL A 23 29.26 11.12 -13.42
N MET A 24 30.37 10.71 -12.81
CA MET A 24 30.36 9.68 -11.75
C MET A 24 29.56 10.11 -10.53
N VAL A 25 29.71 11.35 -10.07
CA VAL A 25 28.95 11.88 -8.92
C VAL A 25 27.45 11.89 -9.23
N ILE A 26 27.05 12.30 -10.43
CA ILE A 26 25.64 12.26 -10.86
C ILE A 26 25.12 10.82 -10.84
N ILE A 27 25.85 9.86 -11.42
CA ILE A 27 25.44 8.44 -11.43
C ILE A 27 25.29 7.89 -10.00
N LEU A 28 26.20 8.24 -9.08
CA LEU A 28 26.14 7.78 -7.70
C LEU A 28 24.95 8.38 -6.95
N VAL A 29 24.67 9.68 -7.11
CA VAL A 29 23.52 10.35 -6.48
C VAL A 29 22.21 9.82 -7.03
N PHE A 30 22.08 9.70 -8.36
CA PHE A 30 20.88 9.11 -8.99
C PHE A 30 20.71 7.64 -8.61
N GLY A 31 21.79 6.86 -8.60
CA GLY A 31 21.77 5.46 -8.19
C GLY A 31 21.33 5.27 -6.74
N ALA A 32 21.81 6.12 -5.82
CA ALA A 32 21.39 6.09 -4.41
C ALA A 32 19.91 6.47 -4.23
N GLY A 33 19.42 7.48 -4.96
CA GLY A 33 18.01 7.88 -4.96
C GLY A 33 17.09 6.78 -5.48
N ILE A 34 17.46 6.13 -6.59
CA ILE A 34 16.73 5.00 -7.18
C ILE A 34 16.72 3.80 -6.22
N TYR A 35 17.80 3.56 -5.47
CA TYR A 35 17.88 2.42 -4.56
C TYR A 35 17.09 2.62 -3.25
N THR A 36 17.05 3.84 -2.72
CA THR A 36 16.43 4.14 -1.42
C THR A 36 14.96 4.53 -1.53
N GLY A 37 14.55 5.20 -2.61
CA GLY A 37 13.17 5.65 -2.83
C GLY A 37 12.13 4.53 -2.72
N PRO A 38 12.27 3.40 -3.44
CA PRO A 38 11.31 2.29 -3.38
C PRO A 38 11.17 1.69 -1.97
N LYS A 39 12.27 1.63 -1.19
CA LYS A 39 12.25 1.08 0.17
C LYS A 39 11.48 1.97 1.14
N VAL A 40 11.64 3.29 1.01
CA VAL A 40 10.92 4.26 1.85
C VAL A 40 9.42 4.23 1.52
N ILE A 41 9.08 4.21 0.23
CA ILE A 41 7.67 4.09 -0.21
C ILE A 41 7.05 2.80 0.33
N ASP A 42 7.75 1.68 0.21
CA ASP A 42 7.28 0.39 0.73
C ASP A 42 7.09 0.39 2.26
N LEU A 43 7.97 1.07 3.00
CA LEU A 43 7.85 1.20 4.44
C LEU A 43 6.59 2.01 4.82
N VAL A 44 6.35 3.12 4.13
CA VAL A 44 5.16 3.95 4.34
C VAL A 44 3.90 3.17 3.99
N LYS A 45 3.86 2.52 2.82
CA LYS A 45 2.73 1.66 2.40
C LYS A 45 2.45 0.59 3.45
N ARG A 46 3.50 -0.08 3.96
CA ARG A 46 3.34 -1.10 5.01
C ARG A 46 2.75 -0.53 6.30
N GLY A 47 3.21 0.65 6.74
CA GLY A 47 2.65 1.32 7.91
C GLY A 47 1.17 1.67 7.73
N LEU A 48 0.80 2.20 6.56
CA LEU A 48 -0.59 2.51 6.22
C LEU A 48 -1.45 1.25 6.14
N THR A 49 -0.94 0.17 5.54
CA THR A 49 -1.63 -1.13 5.51
C THR A 49 -1.86 -1.67 6.92
N HIS A 50 -0.88 -1.57 7.84
CA HIS A 50 -1.08 -1.96 9.25
C HIS A 50 -2.25 -1.21 9.90
N TYR A 51 -2.31 0.11 9.70
CA TYR A 51 -3.39 0.93 10.22
C TYR A 51 -4.74 0.55 9.60
N GLN A 52 -4.79 0.35 8.28
CA GLN A 52 -6.01 -0.02 7.57
C GLN A 52 -6.53 -1.42 7.94
N THR A 53 -5.63 -2.40 8.11
CA THR A 53 -6.02 -3.73 8.63
C THR A 53 -6.59 -3.62 10.05
N TYR A 54 -6.02 -2.75 10.90
CA TYR A 54 -6.56 -2.49 12.23
C TYR A 54 -7.95 -1.85 12.19
N GLN A 55 -8.17 -0.85 11.34
CA GLN A 55 -9.48 -0.24 11.16
C GLN A 55 -10.52 -1.25 10.68
N LEU A 56 -10.19 -2.06 9.67
CA LEU A 56 -11.07 -3.13 9.17
C LEU A 56 -11.44 -4.12 10.27
N ALA A 57 -10.46 -4.61 11.03
CA ALA A 57 -10.68 -5.54 12.13
C ALA A 57 -11.57 -4.91 13.23
N SER A 58 -11.31 -3.66 13.61
CA SER A 58 -12.13 -2.94 14.59
C SER A 58 -13.55 -2.72 14.09
N ALA A 59 -13.72 -2.41 12.79
CA ALA A 59 -15.02 -2.24 12.17
C ALA A 59 -15.81 -3.56 12.13
N CYS A 60 -15.15 -4.70 11.88
CA CYS A 60 -15.78 -6.01 11.98
C CYS A 60 -16.30 -6.29 13.40
N ALA A 61 -15.49 -5.99 14.42
CA ALA A 61 -15.90 -6.15 15.82
C ALA A 61 -17.07 -5.20 16.18
N GLN A 62 -17.00 -3.95 15.74
CA GLN A 62 -18.05 -2.97 15.99
C GLN A 62 -19.37 -3.37 15.31
N TYR A 63 -19.32 -3.81 14.05
CA TYR A 63 -20.47 -4.36 13.33
C TYR A 63 -21.09 -5.53 14.10
N ALA A 64 -20.29 -6.45 14.62
CA ALA A 64 -20.78 -7.59 15.39
C ALA A 64 -21.50 -7.16 16.68
N VAL A 65 -20.97 -6.16 17.39
CA VAL A 65 -21.57 -5.61 18.61
C VAL A 65 -22.88 -4.87 18.34
N GLU A 66 -22.95 -4.14 17.24
CA GLU A 66 -24.12 -3.32 16.88
C GLU A 66 -25.19 -4.10 16.09
N SER A 67 -24.85 -5.28 15.59
CA SER A 67 -25.75 -6.17 14.86
C SER A 67 -26.58 -7.04 15.81
N LYS A 68 -27.87 -7.20 15.51
CA LYS A 68 -28.75 -8.18 16.20
C LYS A 68 -28.25 -9.61 16.11
N SER A 69 -27.51 -9.96 15.05
CA SER A 69 -26.96 -11.31 14.90
C SER A 69 -25.80 -11.59 15.85
N GLY A 70 -25.14 -10.56 16.40
CA GLY A 70 -23.89 -10.72 17.15
C GLY A 70 -22.71 -11.21 16.31
N GLU A 71 -22.90 -11.35 14.99
CA GLU A 71 -21.90 -11.91 14.08
C GLU A 71 -21.18 -10.81 13.31
N PRO A 72 -19.87 -10.97 13.04
CA PRO A 72 -19.14 -10.11 12.11
C PRO A 72 -19.81 -10.07 10.73
N PRO A 73 -19.52 -9.04 9.92
CA PRO A 73 -20.14 -8.87 8.61
C PRO A 73 -19.89 -10.08 7.72
N ALA A 74 -20.82 -10.38 6.79
CA ALA A 74 -20.68 -11.54 5.92
C ALA A 74 -19.49 -11.37 4.99
N THR A 75 -19.27 -10.13 4.52
CA THR A 75 -18.11 -9.73 3.74
C THR A 75 -17.55 -8.40 4.25
N LEU A 76 -16.28 -8.08 3.96
CA LEU A 76 -15.75 -6.75 4.26
C LEU A 76 -16.52 -5.64 3.52
N GLY A 77 -17.19 -5.96 2.41
CA GLY A 77 -18.04 -5.04 1.66
C GLY A 77 -19.20 -4.47 2.48
N ASP A 78 -19.75 -5.25 3.41
CA ASP A 78 -20.90 -4.81 4.23
C ASP A 78 -20.52 -3.62 5.14
N LEU A 79 -19.24 -3.49 5.50
CA LEU A 79 -18.71 -2.36 6.27
C LEU A 79 -18.80 -1.02 5.51
N THR A 80 -18.87 -1.06 4.18
CA THR A 80 -18.96 0.14 3.33
C THR A 80 -20.39 0.70 3.23
N VAL A 81 -21.38 -0.04 3.73
CA VAL A 81 -22.79 0.36 3.72
C VAL A 81 -23.30 0.62 5.14
N GLY A 82 -22.86 -0.19 6.10
CA GLY A 82 -23.33 -0.12 7.50
C GLY A 82 -24.44 -1.11 7.81
N LEU A 83 -25.22 -0.84 8.85
CA LEU A 83 -26.37 -1.66 9.26
C LEU A 83 -27.68 -0.94 8.96
N THR A 84 -28.70 -1.66 8.50
CA THR A 84 -30.06 -1.10 8.49
C THR A 84 -30.65 -1.10 9.90
N ALA A 85 -31.70 -0.31 10.12
CA ALA A 85 -32.43 -0.28 11.39
C ALA A 85 -32.95 -1.67 11.80
N GLU A 86 -33.34 -2.50 10.83
CA GLU A 86 -33.80 -3.87 11.10
C GLU A 86 -32.66 -4.77 11.58
N GLN A 87 -31.45 -4.55 11.08
CA GLN A 87 -30.27 -5.33 11.42
C GLN A 87 -29.59 -4.86 12.72
N SER A 88 -29.71 -3.59 13.08
CA SER A 88 -29.10 -3.06 14.29
C SER A 88 -29.86 -3.41 15.57
N ILE A 89 -29.12 -3.57 16.66
CA ILE A 89 -29.62 -4.02 17.97
C ILE A 89 -30.60 -3.03 18.61
N ASP A 90 -30.43 -1.73 18.39
CA ASP A 90 -31.27 -0.67 18.97
C ASP A 90 -32.36 -0.16 18.02
N GLY A 91 -32.43 -0.70 16.81
CA GLY A 91 -33.41 -0.27 15.81
C GLY A 91 -33.01 0.99 15.06
N GLU A 92 -31.77 1.47 15.18
CA GLU A 92 -31.26 2.61 14.42
C GLU A 92 -30.36 2.15 13.28
N ALA A 93 -30.47 2.79 12.11
CA ALA A 93 -29.54 2.53 11.02
C ALA A 93 -28.15 3.07 11.38
N ARG A 94 -27.11 2.33 10.96
CA ARG A 94 -25.71 2.71 11.13
C ARG A 94 -25.12 3.13 9.81
N ASP A 95 -24.40 4.24 9.84
CA ASP A 95 -23.57 4.68 8.73
C ASP A 95 -22.48 3.64 8.39
N PRO A 96 -21.86 3.74 7.21
CA PRO A 96 -20.70 2.92 6.87
C PRO A 96 -19.59 3.01 7.92
N TYR A 97 -19.16 1.85 8.42
CA TYR A 97 -18.06 1.72 9.37
C TYR A 97 -16.70 2.07 8.75
N VAL A 98 -16.58 1.90 7.43
CA VAL A 98 -15.38 2.26 6.68
C VAL A 98 -15.76 3.02 5.41
N LYS A 99 -15.07 4.15 5.18
CA LYS A 99 -15.25 4.98 3.99
C LYS A 99 -13.88 5.24 3.35
N VAL A 100 -13.57 4.45 2.32
CA VAL A 100 -12.37 4.62 1.51
C VAL A 100 -12.81 4.79 0.05
N PRO A 101 -12.32 5.82 -0.67
CA PRO A 101 -12.68 6.01 -2.07
C PRO A 101 -12.33 4.79 -2.92
N GLY A 102 -13.29 4.33 -3.74
CA GLY A 102 -13.13 3.16 -4.60
C GLY A 102 -13.50 1.83 -3.94
N TRP A 103 -13.63 1.78 -2.60
CA TRP A 103 -14.15 0.60 -1.93
C TRP A 103 -15.67 0.55 -2.03
N THR A 104 -16.17 -0.64 -2.32
CA THR A 104 -17.60 -0.89 -2.51
C THR A 104 -18.01 -2.15 -1.74
N THR A 105 -19.26 -2.58 -1.91
CA THR A 105 -19.76 -3.86 -1.41
C THR A 105 -19.05 -5.06 -2.03
N ASP A 106 -18.37 -4.89 -3.16
CA ASP A 106 -17.56 -5.95 -3.74
C ASP A 106 -16.24 -6.09 -2.96
N PRO A 107 -16.00 -7.24 -2.28
CA PRO A 107 -14.79 -7.44 -1.48
C PRO A 107 -13.50 -7.39 -2.31
N THR A 108 -13.56 -7.57 -3.63
CA THR A 108 -12.38 -7.46 -4.49
C THR A 108 -11.88 -6.03 -4.66
N THR A 109 -12.75 -5.04 -4.40
CA THR A 109 -12.40 -3.61 -4.43
C THR A 109 -11.74 -3.13 -3.14
N ILE A 110 -11.80 -3.95 -2.08
CA ILE A 110 -11.20 -3.67 -0.78
C ILE A 110 -9.76 -4.16 -0.80
N THR A 111 -8.89 -3.31 -1.32
CA THR A 111 -7.48 -3.61 -1.57
C THR A 111 -6.53 -2.86 -0.64
N ASP A 112 -5.35 -3.44 -0.41
CA ASP A 112 -4.25 -2.78 0.29
C ASP A 112 -3.50 -1.78 -0.61
N TYR A 113 -2.47 -1.12 -0.07
CA TYR A 113 -1.66 -0.11 -0.80
C TYR A 113 -0.80 -0.67 -1.95
N TRP A 114 -0.87 -1.98 -2.20
CA TRP A 114 -0.27 -2.66 -3.35
C TRP A 114 -1.33 -3.29 -4.26
N ASP A 115 -2.58 -2.85 -4.13
CA ASP A 115 -3.72 -3.25 -4.95
C ASP A 115 -4.09 -4.74 -4.81
N ALA A 116 -3.63 -5.40 -3.74
CA ALA A 116 -4.02 -6.76 -3.43
C ALA A 116 -5.27 -6.77 -2.53
N PRO A 117 -6.29 -7.62 -2.80
CA PRO A 117 -7.50 -7.67 -1.97
C PRO A 117 -7.18 -8.18 -0.57
N TYR A 118 -7.83 -7.60 0.43
CA TYR A 118 -7.76 -8.09 1.80
C TYR A 118 -8.43 -9.47 1.92
N GLN A 119 -7.76 -10.38 2.61
CA GLN A 119 -8.31 -11.68 2.97
C GLN A 119 -9.10 -11.55 4.27
N TYR A 120 -10.27 -12.18 4.30
CA TYR A 120 -11.21 -12.08 5.42
C TYR A 120 -11.61 -13.47 5.89
N THR A 121 -11.37 -13.75 7.17
CA THR A 121 -11.79 -14.98 7.83
C THR A 121 -12.84 -14.63 8.86
N ARG A 122 -14.10 -15.01 8.59
CA ARG A 122 -15.27 -14.70 9.44
C ARG A 122 -15.51 -15.73 10.54
N THR A 123 -15.16 -16.99 10.29
CA THR A 123 -15.56 -18.14 11.12
C THR A 123 -14.35 -18.79 11.80
N GLY A 124 -14.59 -19.43 12.94
CA GLY A 124 -13.57 -20.14 13.71
C GLY A 124 -12.84 -19.26 14.73
N ALA A 125 -11.81 -19.83 15.38
CA ALA A 125 -10.96 -19.12 16.33
C ALA A 125 -10.03 -18.11 15.65
N ASP A 126 -9.84 -18.23 14.32
CA ASP A 126 -8.93 -17.42 13.52
C ASP A 126 -9.66 -16.27 12.81
N ARG A 127 -10.64 -15.63 13.47
CA ARG A 127 -11.30 -14.44 12.92
C ARG A 127 -10.27 -13.34 12.67
N ASN A 128 -10.03 -13.03 11.40
CA ASN A 128 -8.95 -12.11 11.03
C ASN A 128 -9.17 -11.39 9.69
N VAL A 129 -8.54 -10.23 9.59
CA VAL A 129 -8.31 -9.51 8.33
C VAL A 129 -6.83 -9.60 8.01
N THR A 130 -6.50 -9.99 6.80
CA THR A 130 -5.11 -10.24 6.37
C THR A 130 -4.78 -9.50 5.08
N SER A 131 -3.67 -8.77 5.06
CA SER A 131 -3.02 -8.31 3.82
C SER A 131 -1.81 -9.19 3.52
N THR A 132 -1.58 -9.45 2.23
CA THR A 132 -0.43 -10.21 1.73
C THR A 132 0.90 -9.47 1.92
N GLY A 133 0.87 -8.18 2.28
CA GLY A 133 2.07 -7.38 2.54
C GLY A 133 3.02 -7.28 1.34
N ASN A 134 2.49 -7.32 0.12
CA ASN A 134 3.25 -7.35 -1.13
C ASN A 134 4.25 -8.52 -1.21
N GLY A 135 3.80 -9.73 -0.82
CA GLY A 135 4.63 -10.94 -0.82
C GLY A 135 5.69 -10.99 0.29
N LYS A 136 5.69 -10.02 1.22
CA LYS A 136 6.52 -10.05 2.44
C LYS A 136 5.73 -10.72 3.57
N THR A 137 6.16 -10.54 4.82
CA THR A 137 5.42 -11.03 5.98
C THR A 137 3.98 -10.51 5.95
N PRO A 138 2.97 -11.39 5.91
CA PRO A 138 1.57 -10.99 5.92
C PRO A 138 1.23 -10.15 7.14
N ILE A 139 0.33 -9.19 6.96
CA ILE A 139 -0.18 -8.36 8.05
C ILE A 139 -1.53 -8.93 8.44
N VAL A 140 -1.55 -9.70 9.53
CA VAL A 140 -2.76 -10.34 10.06
C VAL A 140 -3.25 -9.56 11.27
N ARG A 141 -4.55 -9.26 11.32
CA ARG A 141 -5.18 -8.67 12.50
C ARG A 141 -6.41 -9.46 12.93
N PRO A 142 -6.41 -10.03 14.14
CA PRO A 142 -7.60 -10.67 14.68
C PRO A 142 -8.64 -9.66 15.18
N PHE A 143 -9.90 -10.08 15.22
CA PHE A 143 -11.02 -9.34 15.79
C PHE A 143 -12.04 -10.27 16.46
#